data_AF-A0A9D5P0Z7-F1
#
_entry.id   AF-A0A9D5P0Z7-F1
#
_cell.length_a   1.000
_cell.length_b   1.000
_cell.length_c   1.000
_cell.angle_alpha   90.00
_cell.angle_beta   90.00
_cell.angle_gamma   90.00
#
_symmetry.space_group_name_H-M   'P 1'
#
loop_
_entity.id
_entity.type
_entity.pdbx_description
1 polymer ?
#
loop_
_entity_poly.entity_id
_entity_poly.type
_entity_poly.pdbx_seq_one_letter_code
_entity_poly.pdbx_strand_id
1 'polypeptide(L)'
;MNSLTNRYPQDQPSYGATLNRERLLGDADRLFSIRWLINRLFCEIKLLLINDYNLQSHKFFFAIRQQPELWFAWHMLKHHQASLAKVEEYKQMFPENGNFIAALREERENVIKQFMKFVPSKQWDTLRDNDDSWRIYAKRLYQANSKNPQIELEFFALVDYICVMTDALCGNWNLLFPSDEDNTDMQTYIDQGATSNNQEMAEIKTVLKTLLKSPWFDKFCDDSKKYDTHWRDNYIDALFKSEYGQELVIGWDKKQIQIKGYVLGCLWFAGVFFEKVSKFAIAKEILSPYYPTKNTDAQVKQEWQKKSSSLSNYMGQADEQKFYDWAIKYIEGDDNQKLD
;
A
#
# COMPACT_ATOMS: atom_id res chain seq x y z
N MET A 1 -4.78 -23.11 -49.00
CA MET A 1 -3.63 -22.34 -48.45
C MET A 1 -4.21 -21.25 -47.57
N ASN A 2 -4.19 -21.42 -46.25
CA ASN A 2 -4.68 -20.43 -45.28
C ASN A 2 -3.47 -19.67 -44.73
N SER A 3 -3.41 -18.35 -44.93
CA SER A 3 -2.48 -17.46 -44.23
C SER A 3 -3.23 -16.59 -43.22
N LEU A 4 -2.82 -16.76 -41.96
CA LEU A 4 -2.74 -15.82 -40.84
C LEU A 4 -3.23 -14.38 -41.05
N THR A 5 -4.10 -13.90 -40.14
CA THR A 5 -3.95 -12.59 -39.46
C THR A 5 -4.80 -12.51 -38.18
N ASN A 6 -4.10 -12.28 -37.07
CA ASN A 6 -4.46 -11.55 -35.84
C ASN A 6 -5.92 -11.48 -35.36
N ARG A 7 -6.18 -12.13 -34.20
CA ARG A 7 -7.30 -11.80 -33.31
C ARG A 7 -6.80 -10.89 -32.18
N TYR A 8 -6.94 -9.58 -32.36
CA TYR A 8 -7.22 -8.65 -31.27
C TYR A 8 -8.63 -8.10 -31.51
N PRO A 9 -9.53 -8.08 -30.51
CA PRO A 9 -10.77 -7.35 -30.67
C PRO A 9 -10.42 -5.86 -30.73
N GLN A 10 -10.78 -5.21 -31.84
CA GLN A 10 -10.68 -3.76 -31.96
C GLN A 10 -11.53 -3.09 -30.88
N ASP A 11 -10.92 -2.09 -30.26
CA ASP A 11 -11.54 -1.14 -29.35
C ASP A 11 -12.86 -0.58 -29.92
N GLN A 12 -13.97 -0.94 -29.29
CA GLN A 12 -15.12 -0.05 -29.25
C GLN A 12 -14.95 0.86 -28.03
N PRO A 13 -14.98 2.20 -28.19
CA PRO A 13 -15.08 3.09 -27.06
C PRO A 13 -16.41 2.80 -26.36
N SER A 14 -16.34 2.24 -25.16
CA SER A 14 -17.49 2.11 -24.27
C SER A 14 -18.11 3.50 -24.08
N TYR A 15 -19.32 3.67 -24.60
CA TYR A 15 -20.16 4.87 -24.47
C TYR A 15 -20.46 5.26 -23.00
N GLY A 16 -19.99 4.50 -22.01
CA GLY A 16 -20.07 4.82 -20.58
C GLY A 16 -18.84 5.51 -19.99
N ALA A 17 -17.71 5.57 -20.69
CA ALA A 17 -16.49 6.18 -20.16
C ALA A 17 -16.44 7.71 -20.35
N THR A 18 -16.95 8.22 -21.47
CA THR A 18 -16.99 9.66 -21.80
C THR A 18 -18.07 10.39 -21.01
N LEU A 19 -19.23 9.75 -20.78
CA LEU A 19 -20.31 10.27 -19.93
C LEU A 19 -19.91 10.42 -18.46
N ASN A 20 -18.89 9.70 -18.01
CA ASN A 20 -18.44 9.75 -16.62
C ASN A 20 -17.57 10.98 -16.33
N ARG A 21 -16.86 11.50 -17.34
CA ARG A 21 -15.93 12.64 -17.17
C ARG A 21 -16.65 13.97 -17.05
N GLU A 22 -17.51 14.29 -18.01
CA GLU A 22 -18.27 15.55 -18.02
C GLU A 22 -19.19 15.63 -16.80
N ARG A 23 -19.74 14.50 -16.37
CA ARG A 23 -20.52 14.41 -15.15
C ARG A 23 -19.69 14.61 -13.88
N LEU A 24 -18.52 13.96 -13.74
CA LEU A 24 -17.64 14.17 -12.59
C LEU A 24 -17.16 15.62 -12.48
N LEU A 25 -16.85 16.26 -13.61
CA LEU A 25 -16.46 17.68 -13.64
C LEU A 25 -17.64 18.62 -13.35
N GLY A 26 -18.82 18.33 -13.90
CA GLY A 26 -20.03 19.10 -13.66
C GLY A 26 -20.58 18.98 -12.24
N ASP A 27 -20.45 17.80 -11.62
CA ASP A 27 -20.89 17.51 -10.26
C ASP A 27 -19.74 17.65 -9.23
N ALA A 28 -18.55 18.13 -9.64
CA ALA A 28 -17.35 18.13 -8.79
C ALA A 28 -17.58 18.84 -7.45
N ASP A 29 -18.28 19.98 -7.48
CA ASP A 29 -18.59 20.77 -6.29
C ASP A 29 -19.47 19.98 -5.31
N ARG A 30 -20.37 19.11 -5.79
CA ARG A 30 -21.17 18.23 -4.93
C ARG A 30 -20.39 17.01 -4.46
N LEU A 31 -19.65 16.37 -5.37
CA LEU A 31 -18.99 15.08 -5.15
C LEU A 31 -17.69 15.17 -4.35
N PHE A 32 -17.09 16.35 -4.23
CA PHE A 32 -15.83 16.55 -3.54
C PHE A 32 -15.90 17.63 -2.45
N SER A 33 -17.02 18.35 -2.29
CA SER A 33 -17.28 19.20 -1.11
C SER A 33 -17.63 18.34 0.11
N ILE A 34 -16.63 17.58 0.58
CA ILE A 34 -16.81 16.44 1.46
C ILE A 34 -16.34 16.76 2.91
N ARG A 35 -16.25 18.04 3.29
CA ARG A 35 -15.90 18.45 4.67
C ARG A 35 -16.72 17.75 5.75
N TRP A 36 -18.01 17.53 5.51
CA TRP A 36 -18.89 16.80 6.43
C TRP A 36 -18.39 15.37 6.68
N LEU A 37 -17.87 14.71 5.65
CA LEU A 37 -17.30 13.37 5.74
C LEU A 37 -15.95 13.43 6.45
N ILE A 38 -15.07 14.38 6.14
CA ILE A 38 -13.77 14.52 6.82
C ILE A 38 -13.97 14.64 8.34
N ASN A 39 -14.87 15.53 8.79
CA ASN A 39 -15.22 15.65 10.20
C ASN A 39 -15.78 14.34 10.76
N ARG A 40 -16.62 13.62 10.00
CA ARG A 40 -17.17 12.32 10.39
C ARG A 40 -16.06 11.27 10.58
N LEU A 41 -15.16 11.16 9.61
CA LEU A 41 -14.04 10.23 9.59
C LEU A 41 -13.10 10.52 10.77
N PHE A 42 -12.84 11.78 11.06
CA PHE A 42 -12.06 12.20 12.23
C PHE A 42 -12.73 11.79 13.55
N CYS A 43 -14.04 12.02 13.69
CA CYS A 43 -14.79 11.57 14.86
C CYS A 43 -14.72 10.04 15.06
N GLU A 44 -14.79 9.25 13.99
CA GLU A 44 -14.68 7.79 14.06
C GLU A 44 -13.29 7.34 14.56
N ILE A 45 -12.22 7.96 14.08
CA ILE A 45 -10.85 7.69 14.56
C ILE A 45 -10.71 8.09 16.04
N LYS A 46 -11.22 9.27 16.41
CA LYS A 46 -11.20 9.76 17.79
C LYS A 46 -11.96 8.82 18.73
N LEU A 47 -13.14 8.35 18.33
CA LEU A 47 -13.92 7.38 19.11
C LEU A 47 -13.18 6.05 19.29
N LEU A 48 -12.47 5.56 18.27
CA LEU A 48 -11.66 4.34 18.39
C LEU A 48 -10.57 4.50 19.47
N LEU A 49 -9.86 5.62 19.44
CA LEU A 49 -8.74 5.91 20.35
C LEU A 49 -9.17 6.15 21.79
N ILE A 50 -10.34 6.77 21.99
CA ILE A 50 -10.91 7.00 23.32
C ILE A 50 -11.39 5.68 23.93
N ASN A 51 -12.01 4.81 23.13
CA ASN A 51 -12.69 3.62 23.63
C ASN A 51 -11.78 2.38 23.80
N ASP A 52 -10.59 2.37 23.21
CA ASP A 52 -9.67 1.21 23.30
C ASP A 52 -8.27 1.61 23.76
N TYR A 53 -8.03 1.47 25.06
CA TYR A 53 -6.74 1.78 25.71
C TYR A 53 -5.57 0.94 25.15
N ASN A 54 -5.83 -0.26 24.61
CA ASN A 54 -4.79 -1.11 24.00
C ASN A 54 -4.38 -0.64 22.60
N LEU A 55 -5.18 0.23 21.96
CA LEU A 55 -4.86 0.85 20.67
C LEU A 55 -4.07 2.16 20.82
N GLN A 56 -3.83 2.64 22.04
CA GLN A 56 -3.10 3.90 22.25
C GLN A 56 -1.57 3.81 22.06
N SER A 57 -1.00 2.61 21.85
CA SER A 57 0.47 2.51 21.88
C SER A 57 1.15 1.53 20.92
N HIS A 58 0.53 0.40 20.49
CA HIS A 58 1.29 -0.62 19.73
C HIS A 58 0.55 -1.30 18.56
N LYS A 59 -0.79 -1.28 18.54
CA LYS A 59 -1.61 -1.97 17.51
C LYS A 59 -2.62 -1.06 16.83
N PHE A 60 -2.45 0.25 16.99
CA PHE A 60 -3.32 1.26 16.39
C PHE A 60 -3.44 1.05 14.88
N PHE A 61 -2.30 0.99 14.21
CA PHE A 61 -2.26 0.89 12.75
C PHE A 61 -2.79 -0.46 12.26
N PHE A 62 -2.43 -1.56 12.95
CA PHE A 62 -3.05 -2.86 12.75
C PHE A 62 -4.58 -2.80 12.83
N ALA A 63 -5.16 -2.22 13.89
CA ALA A 63 -6.60 -2.18 14.09
C ALA A 63 -7.33 -1.34 13.03
N ILE A 64 -6.75 -0.21 12.63
CA ILE A 64 -7.25 0.60 11.52
C ILE A 64 -7.27 -0.23 10.24
N ARG A 65 -6.19 -0.95 9.92
CA ARG A 65 -6.09 -1.78 8.69
C ARG A 65 -7.08 -2.94 8.62
N GLN A 66 -7.58 -3.42 9.76
CA GLN A 66 -8.58 -4.48 9.78
C GLN A 66 -10.00 -3.98 9.45
N GLN A 67 -10.25 -2.66 9.52
CA GLN A 67 -11.56 -2.08 9.31
C GLN A 67 -11.55 -1.15 8.09
N PRO A 68 -12.21 -1.53 6.96
CA PRO A 68 -12.21 -0.74 5.73
C PRO A 68 -12.55 0.73 5.93
N GLU A 69 -13.54 1.02 6.77
CA GLU A 69 -13.99 2.36 7.10
C GLU A 69 -12.92 3.19 7.80
N LEU A 70 -12.21 2.61 8.78
CA LEU A 70 -11.14 3.29 9.50
C LEU A 70 -9.91 3.46 8.62
N TRP A 71 -9.61 2.48 7.77
CA TRP A 71 -8.53 2.58 6.78
C TRP A 71 -8.77 3.72 5.80
N PHE A 72 -10.00 3.83 5.28
CA PHE A 72 -10.44 4.95 4.46
C PHE A 72 -10.31 6.28 5.21
N ALA A 73 -10.82 6.35 6.45
CA ALA A 73 -10.74 7.53 7.30
C ALA A 73 -9.30 7.99 7.52
N TRP A 74 -8.42 7.04 7.87
CA TRP A 74 -7.02 7.29 8.14
C TRP A 74 -6.29 7.87 6.93
N HIS A 75 -6.54 7.35 5.73
CA HIS A 75 -5.91 7.86 4.54
C HIS A 75 -6.33 9.28 4.20
N MET A 76 -7.63 9.59 4.32
CA MET A 76 -8.11 10.97 4.14
C MET A 76 -7.43 11.91 5.14
N LEU A 77 -7.34 11.51 6.42
CA LEU A 77 -6.68 12.30 7.47
C LEU A 77 -5.19 12.53 7.19
N LYS A 78 -4.45 11.45 6.87
CA LYS A 78 -3.00 11.47 6.66
C LYS A 78 -2.59 12.40 5.51
N HIS A 79 -3.39 12.47 4.44
CA HIS A 79 -3.08 13.29 3.27
C HIS A 79 -3.53 14.74 3.41
N HIS A 80 -4.49 15.01 4.30
CA HIS A 80 -5.15 16.31 4.45
C HIS A 80 -4.18 17.47 4.61
N GLN A 81 -3.22 17.37 5.53
CA GLN A 81 -2.25 18.43 5.79
C GLN A 81 -1.36 18.73 4.56
N ALA A 82 -0.95 17.69 3.84
CA ALA A 82 -0.14 17.85 2.63
C ALA A 82 -0.94 18.51 1.50
N SER A 83 -2.22 18.15 1.36
CA SER A 83 -3.13 18.76 0.38
C SER A 83 -3.42 20.22 0.71
N LEU A 84 -3.63 20.53 2.00
CA LEU A 84 -3.80 21.90 2.48
C LEU A 84 -2.57 22.75 2.14
N ALA A 85 -1.37 22.29 2.50
CA ALA A 85 -0.12 23.01 2.22
C ALA A 85 0.05 23.31 0.72
N LYS A 86 -0.28 22.35 -0.16
CA LYS A 86 -0.26 22.56 -1.62
C LYS A 86 -1.22 23.65 -2.07
N VAL A 87 -2.44 23.69 -1.56
CA VAL A 87 -3.41 24.74 -1.92
C VAL A 87 -2.98 26.10 -1.38
N GLU A 88 -2.35 26.16 -0.21
CA GLU A 88 -1.75 27.39 0.32
C GLU A 88 -0.59 27.90 -0.54
N GLU A 89 0.32 27.02 -0.97
CA GLU A 89 1.39 27.35 -1.91
C GLU A 89 0.83 27.93 -3.20
N TYR A 90 -0.22 27.31 -3.76
CA TYR A 90 -0.92 27.84 -4.93
C TYR A 90 -1.49 29.25 -4.69
N LYS A 91 -2.07 29.50 -3.52
CA LYS A 91 -2.59 30.83 -3.16
C LYS A 91 -1.48 31.88 -3.07
N GLN A 92 -0.29 31.51 -2.60
CA GLN A 92 0.87 32.40 -2.54
C GLN A 92 1.43 32.71 -3.94
N MET A 93 1.40 31.73 -4.85
CA MET A 93 1.84 31.91 -6.24
C MET A 93 0.91 32.83 -7.05
N PHE A 94 -0.37 32.90 -6.69
CA PHE A 94 -1.38 33.71 -7.36
C PHE A 94 -2.05 34.68 -6.38
N PRO A 95 -1.38 35.77 -5.96
CA PRO A 95 -1.88 36.66 -4.90
C PRO A 95 -3.16 37.43 -5.30
N GLU A 96 -3.45 37.57 -6.59
CA GLU A 96 -4.71 38.11 -7.08
C GLU A 96 -5.79 37.01 -7.10
N ASN A 97 -6.87 37.19 -6.33
CA ASN A 97 -7.95 36.20 -6.18
C ASN A 97 -8.52 35.69 -7.52
N GLY A 98 -8.58 36.53 -8.57
CA GLY A 98 -9.04 36.12 -9.90
C GLY A 98 -8.13 35.10 -10.58
N ASN A 99 -6.82 35.30 -10.48
CA ASN A 99 -5.81 34.41 -11.09
C ASN A 99 -5.69 33.10 -10.30
N PHE A 100 -5.82 33.19 -8.97
CA PHE A 100 -5.82 32.02 -8.10
C PHE A 100 -7.01 31.08 -8.35
N ILE A 101 -8.23 31.61 -8.41
CA ILE A 101 -9.43 30.79 -8.62
C ILE A 101 -9.39 30.11 -10.00
N ALA A 102 -8.92 30.82 -11.03
CA ALA A 102 -8.76 30.23 -12.36
C ALA A 102 -7.72 29.11 -12.37
N ALA A 103 -6.53 29.35 -11.80
CA ALA A 103 -5.47 28.35 -11.69
C ALA A 103 -5.90 27.12 -10.87
N LEU A 104 -6.60 27.33 -9.76
CA LEU A 104 -7.08 26.25 -8.89
C LEU A 104 -8.15 25.40 -9.58
N ARG A 105 -9.03 26.01 -10.41
CA ARG A 105 -9.99 25.27 -11.24
C ARG A 105 -9.27 24.39 -12.26
N GLU A 106 -8.29 24.94 -12.97
CA GLU A 106 -7.50 24.20 -13.95
C GLU A 106 -6.75 23.02 -13.30
N GLU A 107 -6.11 23.25 -12.16
CA GLU A 107 -5.43 22.19 -11.42
C GLU A 107 -6.41 21.12 -10.94
N ARG A 108 -7.57 21.50 -10.37
CA ARG A 108 -8.60 20.54 -9.97
C ARG A 108 -9.04 19.67 -11.15
N GLU A 109 -9.24 20.25 -12.33
CA GLU A 109 -9.58 19.46 -13.52
C GLU A 109 -8.47 18.48 -13.90
N ASN A 110 -7.20 18.88 -13.81
CA ASN A 110 -6.06 18.02 -14.10
C ASN A 110 -5.95 16.86 -13.10
N VAL A 111 -6.15 17.13 -11.82
CA VAL A 111 -6.13 16.12 -10.76
C VAL A 111 -7.33 15.17 -10.89
N ILE A 112 -8.54 15.67 -11.24
CA ILE A 112 -9.69 14.81 -11.55
C ILE A 112 -9.39 13.88 -12.73
N LYS A 113 -8.71 14.37 -13.79
CA LYS A 113 -8.28 13.51 -14.92
C LYS A 113 -7.32 12.40 -14.46
N GLN A 114 -6.44 12.69 -13.50
CA GLN A 114 -5.55 11.67 -12.92
C GLN A 114 -6.34 10.65 -12.08
N PHE A 115 -7.22 11.13 -11.20
CA PHE A 115 -8.12 10.33 -10.38
C PHE A 115 -8.96 9.34 -11.22
N MET A 116 -9.49 9.78 -12.36
CA MET A 116 -10.30 8.95 -13.25
C MET A 116 -9.56 7.74 -13.84
N LYS A 117 -8.21 7.74 -13.85
CA LYS A 117 -7.41 6.60 -14.32
C LYS A 117 -7.50 5.40 -13.36
N PHE A 118 -7.86 5.64 -12.11
CA PHE A 118 -7.96 4.62 -11.08
C PHE A 118 -9.29 3.87 -11.20
N VAL A 119 -9.27 2.55 -11.24
CA VAL A 119 -10.50 1.72 -11.24
C VAL A 119 -11.46 2.09 -10.09
N PRO A 120 -10.97 2.35 -8.86
CA PRO A 120 -11.78 2.90 -7.75
C PRO A 120 -12.62 4.14 -8.03
N SER A 121 -12.20 4.99 -8.97
CA SER A 121 -12.89 6.25 -9.28
C SER A 121 -14.28 6.03 -9.87
N LYS A 122 -14.50 4.87 -10.52
CA LYS A 122 -15.76 4.53 -11.21
C LYS A 122 -16.98 4.40 -10.31
N GLN A 123 -16.78 4.31 -8.99
CA GLN A 123 -17.86 4.21 -8.01
C GLN A 123 -17.95 5.45 -7.11
N TRP A 124 -17.12 6.47 -7.35
CA TRP A 124 -17.09 7.66 -6.51
C TRP A 124 -18.39 8.46 -6.56
N ASP A 125 -19.03 8.49 -7.73
CA ASP A 125 -20.34 9.10 -7.94
C ASP A 125 -21.47 8.47 -7.09
N THR A 126 -21.22 7.29 -6.50
CA THR A 126 -22.13 6.62 -5.58
C THR A 126 -22.09 7.19 -4.15
N LEU A 127 -21.10 8.02 -3.81
CA LEU A 127 -21.10 8.79 -2.57
C LEU A 127 -22.28 9.77 -2.60
N ARG A 128 -23.19 9.56 -1.66
CA ARG A 128 -24.32 10.44 -1.39
C ARG A 128 -24.03 11.20 -0.11
N ASP A 129 -24.72 12.31 0.10
CA ASP A 129 -24.68 13.04 1.36
C ASP A 129 -25.46 12.29 2.45
N ASN A 130 -25.04 11.05 2.75
CA ASN A 130 -25.61 10.22 3.80
C ASN A 130 -24.57 9.26 4.41
N ASP A 131 -24.85 8.86 5.66
CA ASP A 131 -23.92 8.17 6.55
C ASP A 131 -23.49 6.78 6.08
N ASP A 132 -24.30 6.11 5.26
CA ASP A 132 -24.03 4.73 4.85
C ASP A 132 -23.23 4.64 3.54
N SER A 133 -23.35 5.64 2.66
CA SER A 133 -22.76 5.55 1.33
C SER A 133 -21.22 5.48 1.35
N TRP A 134 -20.57 6.25 2.23
CA TRP A 134 -19.10 6.20 2.37
C TRP A 134 -18.60 4.90 3.00
N ARG A 135 -19.36 4.32 3.95
CA ARG A 135 -19.01 3.02 4.56
C ARG A 135 -19.10 1.90 3.52
N ILE A 136 -20.14 1.92 2.69
CA ILE A 136 -20.31 0.98 1.58
C ILE A 136 -19.18 1.16 0.56
N TYR A 137 -18.84 2.41 0.22
CA TYR A 137 -17.73 2.72 -0.68
C TYR A 137 -16.39 2.18 -0.13
N ALA A 138 -16.06 2.49 1.13
CA ALA A 138 -14.85 2.02 1.79
C ALA A 138 -14.72 0.49 1.78
N LYS A 139 -15.80 -0.24 2.08
CA LYS A 139 -15.81 -1.72 2.02
C LYS A 139 -15.55 -2.24 0.61
N ARG A 140 -16.19 -1.67 -0.40
CA ARG A 140 -16.00 -2.08 -1.80
C ARG A 140 -14.57 -1.79 -2.28
N LEU A 141 -14.05 -0.63 -1.91
CA LEU A 141 -12.69 -0.21 -2.21
C LEU A 141 -11.66 -1.20 -1.63
N TYR A 142 -11.80 -1.51 -0.33
CA TYR A 142 -10.93 -2.46 0.36
C TYR A 142 -10.95 -3.86 -0.26
N GLN A 143 -12.13 -4.33 -0.68
CA GLN A 143 -12.28 -5.61 -1.37
C GLN A 143 -11.60 -5.61 -2.74
N ALA A 144 -11.84 -4.56 -3.55
CA ALA A 144 -11.32 -4.43 -4.90
C ALA A 144 -9.79 -4.23 -4.94
N ASN A 145 -9.23 -3.48 -3.98
CA ASN A 145 -7.82 -3.06 -3.98
C ASN A 145 -6.91 -3.90 -3.09
N SER A 146 -7.40 -4.96 -2.45
CA SER A 146 -6.61 -5.93 -1.67
C SER A 146 -5.40 -6.55 -2.42
N LYS A 147 -5.29 -6.29 -3.74
CA LYS A 147 -4.20 -6.75 -4.61
C LYS A 147 -3.12 -5.70 -4.89
N ASN A 148 -3.32 -4.40 -4.66
CA ASN A 148 -2.33 -3.36 -4.97
C ASN A 148 -2.38 -2.15 -4.00
N PRO A 149 -1.58 -2.17 -2.91
CA PRO A 149 -1.60 -1.13 -1.87
C PRO A 149 -1.16 0.27 -2.32
N GLN A 150 -0.26 0.37 -3.31
CA GLN A 150 0.22 1.67 -3.79
C GLN A 150 -0.83 2.44 -4.58
N ILE A 151 -1.63 1.72 -5.40
CA ILE A 151 -2.75 2.33 -6.11
C ILE A 151 -3.74 2.94 -5.12
N GLU A 152 -3.90 2.32 -3.95
CA GLU A 152 -4.75 2.83 -2.87
C GLU A 152 -4.17 4.11 -2.24
N LEU A 153 -2.85 4.15 -1.96
CA LEU A 153 -2.17 5.34 -1.43
C LEU A 153 -2.27 6.55 -2.38
N GLU A 154 -1.96 6.35 -3.65
CA GLU A 154 -2.04 7.41 -4.67
C GLU A 154 -3.47 7.87 -4.89
N PHE A 155 -4.43 6.93 -4.91
CA PHE A 155 -5.84 7.24 -5.04
C PHE A 155 -6.33 8.15 -3.91
N PHE A 156 -6.01 7.82 -2.65
CA PHE A 156 -6.45 8.63 -1.52
C PHE A 156 -5.82 10.02 -1.47
N ALA A 157 -4.54 10.13 -1.82
CA ALA A 157 -3.88 11.43 -1.92
C ALA A 157 -4.54 12.33 -2.97
N LEU A 158 -4.94 11.77 -4.13
CA LEU A 158 -5.66 12.52 -5.16
C LEU A 158 -7.06 12.93 -4.69
N VAL A 159 -7.81 12.02 -4.07
CA VAL A 159 -9.16 12.30 -3.56
C VAL A 159 -9.14 13.44 -2.56
N ASP A 160 -8.29 13.36 -1.55
CA ASP A 160 -8.19 14.39 -0.52
C ASP A 160 -7.78 15.75 -1.13
N TYR A 161 -6.83 15.76 -2.07
CA TYR A 161 -6.45 17.00 -2.75
C TYR A 161 -7.60 17.63 -3.57
N ILE A 162 -8.39 16.81 -4.29
CA ILE A 162 -9.58 17.30 -5.01
C ILE A 162 -10.60 17.87 -4.03
N CYS A 163 -10.81 17.23 -2.87
CA CYS A 163 -11.71 17.72 -1.84
C CYS A 163 -11.27 19.09 -1.31
N VAL A 164 -9.99 19.23 -0.93
CA VAL A 164 -9.44 20.50 -0.42
C VAL A 164 -9.57 21.62 -1.46
N MET A 165 -9.23 21.35 -2.73
CA MET A 165 -9.39 22.34 -3.81
C MET A 165 -10.86 22.71 -4.02
N THR A 166 -11.78 21.76 -3.91
CA THR A 166 -13.22 22.00 -4.07
C THR A 166 -13.75 22.87 -2.94
N ASP A 167 -13.41 22.57 -1.69
CA ASP A 167 -13.79 23.38 -0.54
C ASP A 167 -13.23 24.81 -0.64
N ALA A 168 -11.97 24.95 -1.10
CA ALA A 168 -11.36 26.24 -1.39
C ALA A 168 -12.10 27.05 -2.47
N LEU A 169 -12.51 26.40 -3.57
CA LEU A 169 -13.28 27.02 -4.65
C LEU A 169 -14.70 27.42 -4.24
N CYS A 170 -15.31 26.68 -3.31
CA CYS A 170 -16.61 26.98 -2.73
C CYS A 170 -16.57 28.11 -1.69
N GLY A 171 -15.41 28.70 -1.42
CA GLY A 171 -15.25 29.79 -0.45
C GLY A 171 -15.19 29.32 1.01
N ASN A 172 -15.04 28.02 1.26
CA ASN A 172 -15.00 27.44 2.60
C ASN A 172 -13.61 27.55 3.27
N TRP A 173 -12.86 28.63 3.00
CA TRP A 173 -11.47 28.81 3.45
C TRP A 173 -11.30 28.73 4.97
N ASN A 174 -12.18 29.38 5.72
CA ASN A 174 -12.14 29.37 7.18
C ASN A 174 -12.53 27.99 7.76
N LEU A 175 -13.11 27.12 6.93
CA LEU A 175 -13.46 25.76 7.27
C LEU A 175 -12.41 24.75 6.79
N LEU A 176 -11.41 25.16 5.99
CA LEU A 176 -10.29 24.29 5.59
C LEU A 176 -9.36 24.01 6.77
N PHE A 177 -9.18 25.01 7.63
CA PHE A 177 -8.37 24.92 8.85
C PHE A 177 -9.23 24.34 9.98
N PRO A 178 -8.91 23.14 10.49
CA PRO A 178 -9.43 22.70 11.79
C PRO A 178 -9.12 23.75 12.86
N SER A 179 -9.88 23.76 13.96
CA SER A 179 -9.50 24.57 15.12
C SER A 179 -8.08 24.19 15.58
N ASP A 180 -7.38 25.06 16.31
CA ASP A 180 -6.03 24.75 16.83
C ASP A 180 -6.03 23.45 17.66
N GLU A 181 -7.12 23.19 18.38
CA GLU A 181 -7.36 21.96 19.14
C GLU A 181 -7.52 20.74 18.21
N ASP A 182 -8.36 20.83 17.17
CA ASP A 182 -8.55 19.75 16.19
C ASP A 182 -7.27 19.45 15.39
N ASN A 183 -6.47 20.48 15.08
CA ASN A 183 -5.17 20.32 14.42
C ASN A 183 -4.16 19.59 15.30
N THR A 184 -4.14 19.92 16.60
CA THR A 184 -3.25 19.27 17.57
C THR A 184 -3.62 17.80 17.78
N ASP A 185 -4.92 17.51 17.92
CA ASP A 185 -5.43 16.13 18.00
C ASP A 185 -5.11 15.35 16.72
N MET A 186 -5.34 15.95 15.55
CA MET A 186 -5.05 15.33 14.25
C MET A 186 -3.57 14.99 14.09
N GLN A 187 -2.67 15.94 14.40
CA GLN A 187 -1.23 15.70 14.35
C GLN A 187 -0.82 14.58 15.31
N THR A 188 -1.36 14.58 16.53
CA THR A 188 -1.09 13.53 17.52
C THR A 188 -1.46 12.15 16.99
N TYR A 189 -2.61 12.02 16.30
CA TYR A 189 -3.03 10.74 15.73
C TYR A 189 -2.17 10.33 14.53
N ILE A 190 -1.78 11.29 13.69
CA ILE A 190 -0.83 11.05 12.59
C ILE A 190 0.50 10.51 13.14
N ASP A 191 1.02 11.14 14.19
CA ASP A 191 2.28 10.75 14.84
C ASP A 191 2.19 9.38 15.53
N GLN A 192 1.07 9.09 16.19
CA GLN A 192 0.79 7.78 16.78
C GLN A 192 0.72 6.69 15.71
N GLY A 193 0.04 6.94 14.58
CA GLY A 193 0.00 5.99 13.47
C GLY A 193 1.35 5.79 12.79
N ALA A 194 2.15 6.86 12.62
CA ALA A 194 3.52 6.74 12.13
C ALA A 194 4.39 5.90 13.07
N THR A 195 4.29 6.12 14.38
CA THR A 195 5.02 5.37 15.41
C THR A 195 4.64 3.89 15.40
N SER A 196 3.34 3.58 15.37
CA SER A 196 2.82 2.21 15.30
C SER A 196 3.26 1.51 14.01
N ASN A 197 3.21 2.19 12.86
CA ASN A 197 3.66 1.63 11.58
C ASN A 197 5.18 1.35 11.59
N ASN A 198 5.99 2.23 12.19
CA ASN A 198 7.43 2.00 12.33
C ASN A 198 7.76 0.81 13.24
N GLN A 199 6.99 0.63 14.32
CA GLN A 199 7.12 -0.53 15.19
C GLN A 199 6.77 -1.83 14.46
N GLU A 200 5.62 -1.88 13.77
CA GLU A 200 5.22 -3.05 12.97
C GLU A 200 6.25 -3.37 11.88
N MET A 201 6.79 -2.35 11.21
CA MET A 201 7.87 -2.51 10.24
C MET A 201 9.12 -3.14 10.88
N ALA A 202 9.50 -2.70 12.08
CA ALA A 202 10.65 -3.26 12.81
C ALA A 202 10.42 -4.73 13.20
N GLU A 203 9.20 -5.10 13.61
CA GLU A 203 8.84 -6.49 13.92
C GLU A 203 8.95 -7.38 12.67
N ILE A 204 8.41 -6.92 11.53
CA ILE A 204 8.45 -7.67 10.27
C ILE A 204 9.90 -7.84 9.79
N LYS A 205 10.70 -6.76 9.83
CA LYS A 205 12.15 -6.82 9.56
C LYS A 205 12.82 -7.89 10.41
N THR A 206 12.52 -7.93 11.71
CA THR A 206 13.09 -8.90 12.65
C THR A 206 12.74 -10.33 12.25
N VAL A 207 11.49 -10.60 11.84
CA VAL A 207 11.07 -11.93 11.37
C VAL A 207 11.81 -12.33 10.10
N LEU A 208 11.92 -11.44 9.11
CA LEU A 208 12.59 -11.73 7.85
C LEU A 208 14.11 -11.87 8.01
N LYS A 209 14.75 -11.02 8.84
CA LYS A 209 16.16 -11.16 9.20
C LYS A 209 16.42 -12.49 9.90
N THR A 210 15.61 -12.84 10.89
CA THR A 210 15.72 -14.14 11.58
C THR A 210 15.56 -15.31 10.62
N LEU A 211 14.63 -15.19 9.66
CA LEU A 211 14.45 -16.19 8.61
C LEU A 211 15.73 -16.34 7.78
N LEU A 212 16.33 -15.26 7.26
CA LEU A 212 17.54 -15.34 6.43
C LEU A 212 18.81 -15.73 7.20
N LYS A 213 18.87 -15.45 8.50
CA LYS A 213 19.99 -15.86 9.37
C LYS A 213 19.90 -17.30 9.89
N SER A 214 18.80 -17.99 9.60
CA SER A 214 18.62 -19.36 10.07
C SER A 214 19.54 -20.33 9.32
N PRO A 215 19.93 -21.46 9.93
CA PRO A 215 20.90 -22.42 9.35
C PRO A 215 20.51 -22.99 7.98
N TRP A 216 19.23 -22.96 7.62
CA TRP A 216 18.78 -23.42 6.29
C TRP A 216 19.40 -22.57 5.17
N PHE A 217 19.71 -21.29 5.41
CA PHE A 217 20.21 -20.40 4.37
C PHE A 217 21.61 -20.85 3.93
N ASP A 218 22.51 -21.05 4.89
CA ASP A 218 23.89 -21.52 4.63
C ASP A 218 23.94 -22.91 3.99
N LYS A 219 22.93 -23.74 4.23
CA LYS A 219 22.79 -25.06 3.61
C LYS A 219 22.56 -24.98 2.09
N PHE A 220 21.94 -23.92 1.60
CA PHE A 220 21.54 -23.79 0.18
C PHE A 220 22.19 -22.61 -0.55
N CYS A 221 22.92 -21.75 0.16
CA CYS A 221 23.62 -20.59 -0.40
C CYS A 221 24.84 -21.02 -1.21
N ASP A 222 24.98 -20.49 -2.43
CA ASP A 222 26.10 -20.79 -3.32
C ASP A 222 27.41 -20.15 -2.85
N ASP A 223 27.33 -18.91 -2.35
CA ASP A 223 28.46 -18.17 -1.78
C ASP A 223 28.13 -17.63 -0.38
N SER A 224 28.32 -18.48 0.63
CA SER A 224 28.07 -18.13 2.04
C SER A 224 29.03 -17.07 2.59
N LYS A 225 30.16 -16.80 1.93
CA LYS A 225 31.09 -15.72 2.30
C LYS A 225 30.61 -14.39 1.76
N LYS A 226 30.10 -14.33 0.53
CA LYS A 226 29.51 -13.13 -0.05
C LYS A 226 28.19 -12.79 0.65
N TYR A 227 27.27 -13.75 0.73
CA TYR A 227 25.95 -13.56 1.32
C TYR A 227 25.96 -13.92 2.80
N ASP A 228 26.83 -13.27 3.57
CA ASP A 228 26.96 -13.51 5.01
C ASP A 228 25.79 -12.91 5.82
N THR A 229 25.82 -13.09 7.14
CA THR A 229 24.81 -12.57 8.06
C THR A 229 24.63 -11.05 7.98
N HIS A 230 25.72 -10.30 7.72
CA HIS A 230 25.68 -8.84 7.64
C HIS A 230 25.01 -8.39 6.34
N TRP A 231 25.36 -9.02 5.22
CA TRP A 231 24.71 -8.80 3.94
C TRP A 231 23.21 -9.09 3.99
N ARG A 232 22.81 -10.22 4.60
CA ARG A 232 21.40 -10.61 4.76
C ARG A 232 20.60 -9.57 5.55
N ASP A 233 21.21 -8.98 6.57
CA ASP A 233 20.60 -7.88 7.32
C ASP A 233 20.43 -6.63 6.47
N ASN A 234 21.48 -6.23 5.77
CA ASN A 234 21.49 -5.03 4.93
C ASN A 234 20.47 -5.13 3.80
N TYR A 235 20.32 -6.31 3.18
CA TYR A 235 19.29 -6.56 2.17
C TYR A 235 17.88 -6.30 2.71
N ILE A 236 17.55 -6.84 3.89
CA ILE A 236 16.23 -6.59 4.50
C ILE A 236 16.07 -5.12 4.90
N ASP A 237 17.11 -4.48 5.43
CA ASP A 237 17.02 -3.06 5.77
C ASP A 237 16.84 -2.18 4.53
N ALA A 238 17.53 -2.48 3.44
CA ALA A 238 17.40 -1.79 2.16
C ALA A 238 15.99 -1.98 1.57
N LEU A 239 15.47 -3.22 1.60
CA LEU A 239 14.13 -3.53 1.10
C LEU A 239 13.06 -2.70 1.80
N PHE A 240 13.14 -2.58 3.12
CA PHE A 240 12.16 -1.82 3.87
C PHE A 240 12.42 -0.30 3.90
N LYS A 241 13.62 0.15 3.49
CA LYS A 241 13.89 1.58 3.22
C LYS A 241 13.47 2.00 1.81
N SER A 242 13.30 1.03 0.90
CA SER A 242 12.79 1.29 -0.45
C SER A 242 11.33 1.73 -0.43
N GLU A 243 10.83 2.22 -1.56
CA GLU A 243 9.41 2.55 -1.77
C GLU A 243 8.47 1.35 -1.53
N TYR A 244 8.97 0.11 -1.60
CA TYR A 244 8.19 -1.11 -1.42
C TYR A 244 8.02 -1.52 0.05
N GLY A 245 8.82 -0.97 0.98
CA GLY A 245 8.80 -1.37 2.39
C GLY A 245 7.42 -1.23 3.03
N GLN A 246 6.72 -0.15 2.71
CA GLN A 246 5.37 0.09 3.22
C GLN A 246 4.35 -0.91 2.63
N GLU A 247 4.48 -1.31 1.37
CA GLU A 247 3.62 -2.31 0.74
C GLU A 247 3.72 -3.67 1.46
N LEU A 248 4.94 -4.06 1.84
CA LEU A 248 5.19 -5.30 2.57
C LEU A 248 4.56 -5.27 3.97
N VAL A 249 4.62 -4.13 4.67
CA VAL A 249 3.95 -3.95 5.97
C VAL A 249 2.44 -4.10 5.81
N ILE A 250 1.84 -3.41 4.83
CA ILE A 250 0.40 -3.47 4.56
C ILE A 250 -0.06 -4.91 4.28
N GLY A 251 0.70 -5.67 3.50
CA GLY A 251 0.36 -7.05 3.14
C GLY A 251 0.59 -8.09 4.24
N TRP A 252 1.45 -7.80 5.23
CA TRP A 252 2.00 -8.81 6.14
C TRP A 252 0.94 -9.66 6.84
N ASP A 253 -0.06 -9.05 7.46
CA ASP A 253 -1.03 -9.75 8.33
C ASP A 253 -1.74 -10.92 7.65
N LYS A 254 -2.08 -10.76 6.36
CA LYS A 254 -2.83 -11.76 5.58
C LYS A 254 -1.95 -12.58 4.66
N LYS A 255 -0.74 -12.10 4.35
CA LYS A 255 0.12 -12.64 3.27
C LYS A 255 1.52 -13.00 3.75
N GLN A 256 1.73 -13.29 5.04
CA GLN A 256 3.06 -13.61 5.58
C GLN A 256 3.84 -14.67 4.77
N ILE A 257 3.21 -15.80 4.44
CA ILE A 257 3.86 -16.88 3.66
C ILE A 257 4.18 -16.42 2.24
N GLN A 258 3.28 -15.63 1.65
CA GLN A 258 3.43 -15.09 0.31
C GLN A 258 4.59 -14.08 0.25
N ILE A 259 4.64 -13.13 1.19
CA ILE A 259 5.74 -12.16 1.29
C ILE A 259 7.08 -12.85 1.53
N LYS A 260 7.13 -13.81 2.48
CA LYS A 260 8.34 -14.63 2.69
C LYS A 260 8.75 -15.32 1.39
N GLY A 261 7.79 -15.90 0.67
CA GLY A 261 8.02 -16.55 -0.62
C GLY A 261 8.61 -15.60 -1.65
N TYR A 262 8.04 -14.41 -1.83
CA TYR A 262 8.54 -13.42 -2.78
C TYR A 262 9.95 -12.93 -2.46
N VAL A 263 10.22 -12.61 -1.20
CA VAL A 263 11.56 -12.18 -0.76
C VAL A 263 12.61 -13.27 -1.05
N LEU A 264 12.28 -14.53 -0.75
CA LEU A 264 13.13 -15.69 -1.03
C LEU A 264 13.25 -15.99 -2.53
N GLY A 265 12.18 -15.78 -3.29
CA GLY A 265 12.17 -15.95 -4.73
C GLY A 265 13.09 -14.97 -5.44
N CYS A 266 13.13 -13.70 -5.01
CA CYS A 266 14.08 -12.72 -5.53
C CYS A 266 15.54 -13.18 -5.34
N LEU A 267 15.88 -13.68 -4.14
CA LEU A 267 17.21 -14.24 -3.88
C LEU A 267 17.50 -15.46 -4.77
N TRP A 268 16.50 -16.32 -4.99
CA TRP A 268 16.63 -17.49 -5.87
C TRP A 268 16.87 -17.09 -7.33
N PHE A 269 16.10 -16.14 -7.87
CA PHE A 269 16.25 -15.67 -9.24
C PHE A 269 17.55 -14.90 -9.46
N ALA A 270 18.05 -14.20 -8.44
CA ALA A 270 19.36 -13.55 -8.46
C ALA A 270 20.55 -14.52 -8.32
N GLY A 271 20.31 -15.84 -8.23
CA GLY A 271 21.38 -16.83 -8.15
C GLY A 271 22.08 -16.92 -6.79
N VAL A 272 21.43 -16.47 -5.70
CA VAL A 272 22.00 -16.57 -4.34
C VAL A 272 22.10 -18.02 -3.87
N PHE A 273 21.20 -18.88 -4.35
CA PHE A 273 21.15 -20.30 -3.99
C PHE A 273 21.70 -21.18 -5.11
N PHE A 274 22.21 -22.37 -4.75
CA PHE A 274 22.70 -23.34 -5.74
C PHE A 274 21.66 -23.62 -6.84
N GLU A 275 22.09 -23.60 -8.09
CA GLU A 275 21.23 -23.76 -9.28
C GLU A 275 20.36 -25.03 -9.24
N LYS A 276 20.88 -26.12 -8.66
CA LYS A 276 20.20 -27.42 -8.58
C LYS A 276 19.20 -27.53 -7.42
N VAL A 277 19.15 -26.54 -6.53
CA VAL A 277 18.24 -26.58 -5.37
C VAL A 277 16.85 -26.14 -5.78
N SER A 278 15.89 -27.04 -5.59
CA SER A 278 14.47 -26.70 -5.82
C SER A 278 13.92 -25.76 -4.75
N LYS A 279 13.06 -24.82 -5.15
CA LYS A 279 12.29 -23.94 -4.26
C LYS A 279 11.54 -24.73 -3.18
N PHE A 280 11.02 -25.90 -3.54
CA PHE A 280 10.31 -26.78 -2.61
C PHE A 280 11.22 -27.38 -1.54
N ALA A 281 12.47 -27.71 -1.87
CA ALA A 281 13.44 -28.18 -0.88
C ALA A 281 13.78 -27.09 0.15
N ILE A 282 14.00 -25.85 -0.29
CA ILE A 282 14.20 -24.69 0.58
C ILE A 282 12.97 -24.49 1.49
N ALA A 283 11.77 -24.48 0.90
CA ALA A 283 10.53 -24.28 1.65
C ALA A 283 10.31 -25.33 2.74
N LYS A 284 10.63 -26.60 2.47
CA LYS A 284 10.55 -27.67 3.47
C LYS A 284 11.50 -27.45 4.62
N GLU A 285 12.75 -27.10 4.34
CA GLU A 285 13.77 -26.86 5.38
C GLU A 285 13.37 -25.70 6.30
N ILE A 286 12.86 -24.61 5.72
CA ILE A 286 12.37 -23.44 6.47
C ILE A 286 11.24 -23.83 7.43
N LEU A 287 10.32 -24.69 6.99
CA LEU A 287 9.13 -25.05 7.76
C LEU A 287 9.32 -26.26 8.68
N SER A 288 10.34 -27.08 8.46
CA SER A 288 10.61 -28.28 9.26
C SER A 288 10.71 -28.04 10.78
N PRO A 289 11.31 -26.94 11.29
CA PRO A 289 11.34 -26.67 12.73
C PRO A 289 9.95 -26.46 13.36
N TYR A 290 8.97 -26.00 12.58
CA TYR A 290 7.61 -25.72 13.05
C TYR A 290 6.67 -26.92 12.88
N TYR A 291 7.08 -27.89 12.05
CA TYR A 291 6.32 -29.09 11.74
C TYR A 291 7.26 -30.31 11.76
N PRO A 292 7.73 -30.74 12.95
CA PRO A 292 8.68 -31.83 13.06
C PRO A 292 8.12 -33.09 12.40
N THR A 293 8.85 -33.68 11.46
CA THR A 293 8.31 -34.76 10.59
C THR A 293 8.53 -36.17 11.13
N LYS A 294 9.19 -36.32 12.28
CA LYS A 294 9.40 -37.63 12.92
C LYS A 294 8.25 -37.89 13.89
N ASN A 295 7.44 -38.90 13.59
CA ASN A 295 6.33 -39.40 14.42
C ASN A 295 5.20 -38.40 14.73
N THR A 296 4.71 -37.68 13.71
CA THR A 296 3.57 -36.76 13.87
C THR A 296 2.30 -37.24 13.18
N ASP A 297 1.16 -36.78 13.71
CA ASP A 297 -0.18 -36.93 13.15
C ASP A 297 -0.21 -36.63 11.63
N ALA A 298 -1.02 -37.40 10.88
CA ALA A 298 -1.23 -37.23 9.45
C ALA A 298 -1.66 -35.80 9.10
N GLN A 299 -2.42 -35.12 9.97
CA GLN A 299 -2.86 -33.75 9.78
C GLN A 299 -1.69 -32.75 9.78
N VAL A 300 -0.75 -32.89 10.71
CA VAL A 300 0.45 -32.03 10.80
C VAL A 300 1.32 -32.19 9.55
N LYS A 301 1.45 -33.43 9.06
CA LYS A 301 2.20 -33.71 7.83
C LYS A 301 1.54 -33.10 6.60
N GLN A 302 0.21 -33.16 6.51
CA GLN A 302 -0.56 -32.56 5.43
C GLN A 302 -0.47 -31.03 5.45
N GLU A 303 -0.53 -30.41 6.62
CA GLU A 303 -0.40 -28.97 6.75
C GLU A 303 1.01 -28.49 6.36
N TRP A 304 2.05 -29.18 6.83
CA TRP A 304 3.43 -28.90 6.44
C TRP A 304 3.63 -28.96 4.93
N GLN A 305 3.10 -30.01 4.28
CA GLN A 305 3.16 -30.14 2.82
C GLN A 305 2.43 -28.97 2.13
N LYS A 306 1.21 -28.65 2.56
CA LYS A 306 0.43 -27.54 2.02
C LYS A 306 1.19 -26.21 2.13
N LYS A 307 1.72 -25.91 3.32
CA LYS A 307 2.45 -24.66 3.61
C LYS A 307 3.77 -24.59 2.83
N SER A 308 4.49 -25.71 2.71
CA SER A 308 5.73 -25.80 1.92
C SER A 308 5.45 -25.57 0.43
N SER A 309 4.39 -26.17 -0.10
CA SER A 309 3.97 -25.97 -1.49
C SER A 309 3.58 -24.52 -1.72
N SER A 310 2.81 -23.90 -0.81
CA SER A 310 2.45 -22.49 -0.92
C SER A 310 3.68 -21.58 -0.92
N LEU A 311 4.62 -21.76 0.02
CA LEU A 311 5.84 -20.96 0.08
C LEU A 311 6.67 -21.10 -1.21
N SER A 312 6.87 -22.34 -1.67
CA SER A 312 7.59 -22.64 -2.92
C SER A 312 6.92 -22.04 -4.15
N ASN A 313 5.60 -22.03 -4.22
CA ASN A 313 4.86 -21.42 -5.32
C ASN A 313 5.09 -19.91 -5.36
N TYR A 314 5.01 -19.23 -4.21
CA TYR A 314 5.27 -17.80 -4.15
C TYR A 314 6.73 -17.45 -4.45
N MET A 315 7.70 -18.28 -4.05
CA MET A 315 9.09 -18.14 -4.54
C MET A 315 9.19 -18.21 -6.06
N GLY A 316 8.31 -18.97 -6.70
CA GLY A 316 8.26 -19.12 -8.16
C GLY A 316 7.60 -17.96 -8.90
N GLN A 317 6.92 -17.06 -8.19
CA GLN A 317 6.16 -15.93 -8.73
C GLN A 317 6.75 -14.58 -8.30
N ALA A 318 8.02 -14.57 -7.87
CA ALA A 318 8.67 -13.36 -7.39
C ALA A 318 8.85 -12.32 -8.49
N ASP A 319 9.02 -12.74 -9.74
CA ASP A 319 9.08 -11.91 -10.94
C ASP A 319 7.78 -11.15 -11.25
N GLU A 320 6.66 -11.60 -10.69
CA GLU A 320 5.38 -10.89 -10.77
C GLU A 320 5.27 -9.71 -9.78
N GLN A 321 6.25 -9.56 -8.88
CA GLN A 321 6.22 -8.52 -7.84
C GLN A 321 6.92 -7.24 -8.29
N LYS A 322 6.37 -6.09 -7.90
CA LYS A 322 6.93 -4.78 -8.26
C LYS A 322 8.36 -4.57 -7.76
N PHE A 323 8.68 -5.10 -6.58
CA PHE A 323 10.01 -4.95 -5.98
C PHE A 323 11.04 -5.91 -6.58
N TYR A 324 10.66 -6.78 -7.53
CA TYR A 324 11.55 -7.77 -8.13
C TYR A 324 12.76 -7.11 -8.77
N ASP A 325 12.56 -6.19 -9.71
CA ASP A 325 13.65 -5.51 -10.41
C ASP A 325 14.57 -4.76 -9.46
N TRP A 326 13.99 -4.13 -8.43
CA TRP A 326 14.74 -3.48 -7.37
C TRP A 326 15.61 -4.48 -6.59
N ALA A 327 15.04 -5.62 -6.22
CA ALA A 327 15.75 -6.65 -5.45
C ALA A 327 16.88 -7.26 -6.26
N ILE A 328 16.63 -7.63 -7.52
CA ILE A 328 17.67 -8.15 -8.43
C ILE A 328 18.81 -7.14 -8.57
N LYS A 329 18.49 -5.87 -8.85
CA LYS A 329 19.50 -4.80 -8.94
C LYS A 329 20.29 -4.58 -7.64
N TYR A 330 19.64 -4.70 -6.49
CA TYR A 330 20.34 -4.59 -5.20
C TYR A 330 21.35 -5.73 -5.03
N ILE A 331 20.94 -6.96 -5.36
CA ILE A 331 21.75 -8.17 -5.20
C ILE A 331 22.93 -8.17 -6.18
N GLU A 332 22.69 -7.80 -7.45
CA GLU A 332 23.70 -7.70 -8.51
C GLU A 332 24.57 -6.43 -8.37
N GLY A 333 24.02 -5.34 -7.83
CA GLY A 333 24.73 -4.07 -7.66
C GLY A 333 25.90 -4.17 -6.67
N ASP A 334 25.81 -5.09 -5.71
CA ASP A 334 26.89 -5.41 -4.77
C ASP A 334 28.02 -6.24 -5.43
N ASP A 335 27.79 -6.85 -6.60
CA ASP A 335 28.86 -7.48 -7.41
C ASP A 335 29.78 -6.44 -8.06
N ASN A 336 29.26 -5.26 -8.39
CA ASN A 336 30.01 -4.22 -9.10
C ASN A 336 30.81 -3.29 -8.17
N GLN A 337 30.61 -3.33 -6.84
CA GLN A 337 31.38 -2.52 -5.89
C GLN A 337 32.72 -3.16 -5.47
N LYS A 338 33.04 -4.36 -5.96
CA LYS A 338 34.31 -5.06 -5.67
C LYS A 338 35.27 -5.15 -6.87
N LEU A 339 34.95 -4.51 -7.99
CA LEU A 339 35.76 -4.52 -9.21
C LEU A 339 36.51 -3.19 -9.48
N ASP A 340 36.46 -2.22 -8.56
CA ASP A 340 37.25 -0.98 -8.60
C ASP A 340 38.39 -0.95 -7.58
#